data_AF-A0AAN5AZA8-F1
#
_entry.id   AF-A0AAN5AZA8-F1
#
_cell.length_a   1.000
_cell.length_b   1.000
_cell.length_c   1.000
_cell.angle_alpha   90.00
_cell.angle_beta   90.00
_cell.angle_gamma   90.00
#
_symmetry.space_group_name_H-M   'P 1'
#
loop_
_entity.id
_entity.type
_entity.pdbx_description
1 polymer ?
#
loop_
_entity_poly.entity_id
_entity_poly.type
_entity_poly.pdbx_seq_one_letter_code
_entity_poly.pdbx_strand_id
1 'polypeptide(L)'
;MNINSIKNDPMKLIFLLLCMFCCSLIMAQKSVKRDIMIRVMDEENNPIEQPHVAVYDSLHNFLFEGEAETTGHGSIQKIWVEDYGRYFLIFSKDGYETISTEVEFRNRIMNSSPDVVMKRDLNTALSPRVWWYVCVGILVLLGGAWLIRKKRSK
;
A
#
# COMPACT_ATOMS: atom_id res chain seq x y z
N MET A 1 -3.73 51.07 5.09
CA MET A 1 -3.32 51.30 3.68
C MET A 1 -4.45 52.08 3.01
N ASN A 2 -4.21 53.33 2.62
CA ASN A 2 -5.26 54.28 2.23
C ASN A 2 -5.72 54.04 0.78
N ILE A 3 -6.98 53.62 0.61
CA ILE A 3 -7.59 53.24 -0.68
C ILE A 3 -7.53 54.39 -1.71
N ASN A 4 -7.49 55.64 -1.24
CA ASN A 4 -7.44 56.83 -2.09
C ASN A 4 -6.07 57.07 -2.74
N SER A 5 -4.99 56.44 -2.25
CA SER A 5 -3.65 56.61 -2.85
C SER A 5 -3.41 55.72 -4.08
N ILE A 6 -4.21 54.67 -4.29
CA ILE A 6 -4.05 53.72 -5.40
C ILE A 6 -4.64 54.29 -6.70
N LYS A 7 -5.55 55.26 -6.61
CA LYS A 7 -6.29 55.82 -7.75
C LYS A 7 -5.43 56.67 -8.71
N ASN A 8 -4.26 57.13 -8.28
CA ASN A 8 -3.45 58.11 -9.01
C ASN A 8 -2.21 57.54 -9.71
N ASP A 9 -1.91 56.24 -9.55
CA ASP A 9 -0.73 55.60 -10.16
C ASP A 9 -1.14 54.29 -10.84
N PRO A 10 -1.49 54.31 -12.14
CA PRO A 10 -1.90 53.10 -12.86
C PRO A 10 -0.81 52.02 -12.86
N MET A 11 0.46 52.42 -12.78
CA MET A 11 1.63 51.52 -12.69
C MET A 11 1.61 50.65 -11.43
N LYS A 12 1.15 51.17 -10.27
CA LYS A 12 1.09 50.40 -9.02
C LYS A 12 -0.04 49.38 -9.04
N LEU A 13 -1.17 49.73 -9.67
CA LEU A 13 -2.31 48.83 -9.86
C LEU A 13 -1.95 47.67 -10.80
N ILE A 14 -1.26 47.97 -11.90
CA ILE A 14 -0.75 46.97 -12.86
C ILE A 14 0.26 46.03 -12.18
N PHE A 15 1.18 46.57 -11.37
CA PHE A 15 2.17 45.77 -10.66
C PHE A 15 1.53 44.84 -9.61
N LEU A 16 0.52 45.32 -8.87
CA LEU A 16 -0.25 44.50 -7.93
C LEU A 16 -1.06 43.39 -8.64
N LEU A 17 -1.68 43.70 -9.79
CA LEU A 17 -2.40 42.72 -10.60
C LEU A 17 -1.45 41.65 -11.15
N LEU A 18 -0.28 42.04 -11.68
CA LEU A 18 0.77 41.11 -12.12
C LEU A 18 1.26 40.24 -10.96
N CYS A 19 1.50 40.81 -9.79
CA CYS A 19 1.96 40.06 -8.62
C CYS A 19 0.90 39.03 -8.17
N MET A 20 -0.37 39.43 -8.13
CA MET A 20 -1.50 38.52 -7.81
C MET A 20 -1.68 37.42 -8.86
N PHE A 21 -1.46 37.72 -10.15
CA PHE A 21 -1.51 36.74 -11.24
C PHE A 21 -0.33 35.76 -11.18
N CYS A 22 0.87 36.24 -10.83
CA CYS A 22 2.05 35.39 -10.62
C CYS A 22 1.90 34.50 -9.37
N CYS A 23 1.36 35.01 -8.27
CA CYS A 23 1.13 34.22 -7.06
C CYS A 23 0.08 33.10 -7.28
N SER A 24 -0.96 33.36 -8.07
CA SER A 24 -1.97 32.34 -8.41
C SER A 24 -1.43 31.26 -9.35
N LEU A 25 -0.49 31.59 -10.25
CA LEU A 25 0.23 30.61 -11.06
C LEU A 25 1.14 29.67 -10.24
N ILE A 26 1.80 30.20 -9.20
CA ILE A 26 2.68 29.39 -8.33
C ILE A 26 1.86 28.40 -7.48
N MET A 27 0.69 28.81 -6.99
CA MET A 27 -0.18 27.92 -6.20
C MET A 27 -0.99 26.92 -7.03
N ALA A 28 -1.04 27.08 -8.36
CA ALA A 28 -1.75 26.19 -9.28
C ALA A 28 -0.87 25.07 -9.87
N GLN A 29 0.28 24.75 -9.28
CA GLN A 29 0.99 23.52 -9.63
C GLN A 29 0.16 22.31 -9.21
N LYS A 30 -0.65 21.84 -10.15
CA LYS A 30 -1.38 20.58 -10.09
C LYS A 30 -0.36 19.47 -9.82
N SER A 31 -0.49 18.75 -8.71
CA SER A 31 0.39 17.62 -8.42
C SER A 31 0.29 16.62 -9.57
N VAL A 32 1.39 16.48 -10.31
CA VAL A 32 1.46 15.53 -11.42
C VAL A 32 1.60 14.16 -10.78
N LYS A 33 0.53 13.37 -10.76
CA LYS A 33 0.60 12.00 -10.30
C LYS A 33 1.56 11.20 -11.19
N ARG A 34 2.50 10.50 -10.57
CA ARG A 34 3.51 9.67 -11.22
C ARG A 34 3.34 8.21 -10.82
N ASP A 35 3.59 7.30 -11.75
CA ASP A 35 3.48 5.86 -11.51
C ASP A 35 4.84 5.27 -11.13
N ILE A 36 4.92 4.65 -9.95
CA ILE A 36 5.97 3.69 -9.63
C ILE A 36 5.52 2.33 -10.14
N MET A 37 6.36 1.70 -10.97
CA MET A 37 6.15 0.35 -11.47
C MET A 37 7.00 -0.61 -10.65
N ILE A 38 6.36 -1.56 -9.96
CA ILE A 38 7.04 -2.55 -9.09
C ILE A 38 6.55 -3.92 -9.45
N ARG A 39 7.46 -4.90 -9.48
CA ARG A 39 7.06 -6.29 -9.69
C ARG A 39 6.88 -6.97 -8.35
N VAL A 40 5.73 -7.61 -8.12
CA VAL A 40 5.48 -8.38 -6.90
C VAL A 40 5.26 -9.85 -7.25
N MET A 41 6.08 -10.73 -6.69
CA MET A 41 6.10 -12.16 -6.99
C MET A 41 6.19 -12.99 -5.70
N ASP A 42 5.87 -14.27 -5.80
CA ASP A 42 6.14 -15.25 -4.75
C ASP A 42 7.55 -15.85 -4.88
N GLU A 43 7.93 -16.71 -3.93
CA GLU A 43 9.23 -17.41 -3.92
C GLU A 43 9.42 -18.37 -5.11
N GLU A 44 8.33 -18.78 -5.77
CA GLU A 44 8.32 -19.63 -6.96
C GLU A 44 8.37 -18.79 -8.27
N ASN A 45 8.50 -17.47 -8.15
CA ASN A 45 8.52 -16.49 -9.24
C ASN A 45 7.17 -16.37 -9.99
N ASN A 46 6.06 -16.74 -9.33
CA ASN A 46 4.71 -16.47 -9.80
C ASN A 46 4.31 -15.03 -9.42
N PRO A 47 3.65 -14.28 -10.30
CA PRO A 47 3.15 -12.95 -9.96
C PRO A 47 2.03 -13.01 -8.91
N ILE A 48 2.06 -12.07 -7.98
CA ILE A 48 1.00 -11.90 -6.99
C ILE A 48 0.06 -10.81 -7.49
N GLU A 49 -1.16 -11.21 -7.83
CA GLU A 49 -2.19 -10.30 -8.35
C GLU A 49 -2.80 -9.45 -7.22
N GLN A 50 -2.90 -8.14 -7.45
CA GLN A 50 -3.57 -7.18 -6.57
C GLN A 50 -3.20 -7.33 -5.08
N PRO A 51 -1.90 -7.26 -4.69
CA PRO A 51 -1.53 -7.07 -3.30
C PRO A 51 -2.03 -5.70 -2.83
N HIS A 52 -2.43 -5.65 -1.57
CA HIS A 52 -2.71 -4.40 -0.88
C HIS A 52 -1.38 -3.72 -0.56
N VAL A 53 -1.28 -2.42 -0.85
CA VAL A 53 -0.07 -1.62 -0.65
C VAL A 53 -0.38 -0.40 0.20
N ALA A 54 0.44 -0.17 1.23
CA ALA A 54 0.49 1.07 1.99
C ALA A 54 1.79 1.81 1.66
N VAL A 55 1.69 3.12 1.40
CA VAL A 55 2.79 3.96 0.94
C VAL A 55 3.09 5.05 1.96
N TYR A 56 4.36 5.19 2.28
CA TYR A 56 4.89 6.19 3.19
C TYR A 56 6.00 7.00 2.53
N ASP A 57 6.12 8.27 2.91
CA ASP A 57 7.24 9.11 2.48
C ASP A 57 8.54 8.73 3.19
N SER A 58 9.64 9.39 2.81
CA SER A 58 10.96 9.17 3.43
C SER A 58 11.04 9.45 4.94
N LEU A 59 10.08 10.17 5.49
CA LEU A 59 9.95 10.48 6.92
C LEU A 59 8.98 9.53 7.64
N HIS A 60 8.52 8.48 6.95
CA HIS A 60 7.51 7.52 7.42
C HIS A 60 6.13 8.13 7.70
N ASN A 61 5.79 9.26 7.06
CA ASN A 61 4.43 9.76 7.06
C ASN A 61 3.59 8.96 6.09
N PHE A 62 2.38 8.59 6.52
CA PHE A 62 1.42 7.90 5.68
C PHE A 62 0.97 8.80 4.52
N LEU A 63 1.03 8.26 3.30
CA LEU A 63 0.55 8.94 2.09
C LEU A 63 -0.79 8.37 1.64
N PHE A 64 -0.87 7.06 1.42
CA PHE A 64 -2.11 6.38 1.05
C PHE A 64 -1.98 4.85 1.21
N GLU A 65 -3.14 4.17 1.17
CA GLU A 65 -3.25 2.72 1.06
C GLU A 65 -4.26 2.34 -0.03
N GLY A 66 -4.11 1.16 -0.63
CA GLY A 66 -5.04 0.66 -1.62
C GLY A 66 -4.59 -0.64 -2.26
N GLU A 67 -5.42 -1.18 -3.15
CA GLU A 67 -5.00 -2.31 -3.99
C GLU A 67 -4.11 -1.80 -5.12
N ALA A 68 -2.97 -2.46 -5.30
CA ALA A 68 -2.08 -2.12 -6.38
C ALA A 68 -2.66 -2.58 -7.72
N GLU A 69 -2.68 -1.69 -8.72
CA GLU A 69 -3.22 -2.00 -10.05
C GLU A 69 -2.24 -2.89 -10.81
N THR A 70 -2.70 -4.08 -11.18
CA THR A 70 -1.94 -5.01 -12.01
C THR A 70 -2.05 -4.64 -13.48
N THR A 71 -0.92 -4.37 -14.12
CA THR A 71 -0.87 -4.20 -15.58
C THR A 71 -1.02 -5.54 -16.29
N GLY A 72 -1.45 -5.54 -17.56
CA GLY A 72 -1.82 -6.73 -18.35
C GLY A 72 -0.77 -7.84 -18.51
N HIS A 73 0.40 -7.71 -17.89
CA HIS A 73 1.41 -8.78 -17.73
C HIS A 73 1.42 -9.42 -16.34
N GLY A 74 0.42 -9.15 -15.49
CA GLY A 74 0.17 -9.85 -14.21
C GLY A 74 1.13 -9.50 -13.07
N SER A 75 2.33 -9.04 -13.38
CA SER A 75 3.42 -8.92 -12.42
C SER A 75 3.74 -7.48 -12.00
N ILE A 76 3.45 -6.49 -12.85
CA ILE A 76 3.83 -5.10 -12.61
C ILE A 76 2.65 -4.32 -12.03
N GLN A 77 2.86 -3.86 -10.81
CA GLN A 77 1.97 -3.08 -9.98
C GLN A 77 2.24 -1.58 -10.16
N LYS A 78 1.19 -0.80 -10.44
CA LYS A 78 1.25 0.66 -10.49
C LYS A 78 0.87 1.29 -9.16
N ILE A 79 1.73 2.18 -8.67
CA ILE A 79 1.57 2.88 -7.40
C ILE A 79 1.70 4.38 -7.67
N TRP A 80 0.69 5.16 -7.27
CA TRP A 80 0.61 6.59 -7.55
C TRP A 80 1.38 7.41 -6.51
N VAL A 81 2.38 8.18 -6.91
CA VAL A 81 3.08 9.12 -6.01
C VAL A 81 3.12 10.52 -6.61
N GLU A 82 3.20 11.54 -5.76
CA GLU A 82 3.23 12.93 -6.21
C GLU A 82 4.62 13.32 -6.70
N ASP A 83 5.69 12.96 -5.97
CA ASP A 83 7.05 13.46 -6.22
C ASP A 83 8.13 12.40 -6.43
N TYR A 84 9.27 12.83 -6.98
CA TYR A 84 10.48 12.02 -7.00
C TYR A 84 11.10 12.01 -5.60
N GLY A 85 11.52 10.84 -5.13
CA GLY A 85 12.01 10.69 -3.76
C GLY A 85 12.09 9.24 -3.30
N ARG A 86 12.41 9.05 -2.02
CA ARG A 86 12.41 7.75 -1.37
C ARG A 86 11.05 7.50 -0.73
N TYR A 87 10.52 6.30 -0.95
CA TYR A 87 9.24 5.84 -0.43
C TYR A 87 9.41 4.51 0.27
N PHE A 88 8.69 4.33 1.37
CA PHE A 88 8.56 3.03 2.03
C PHE A 88 7.22 2.42 1.65
N LEU A 89 7.26 1.21 1.13
CA LEU A 89 6.09 0.50 0.63
C LEU A 89 5.90 -0.76 1.47
N ILE A 90 4.69 -0.98 1.94
CA ILE A 90 4.32 -2.18 2.69
C ILE A 90 3.30 -2.94 1.87
N PHE A 91 3.64 -4.16 1.47
CA PHE A 91 2.76 -5.05 0.70
C PHE A 91 2.17 -6.12 1.60
N SER A 92 0.87 -6.38 1.43
CA SER A 92 0.13 -7.41 2.16
C SER A 92 -0.86 -8.12 1.23
N LYS A 93 -1.02 -9.43 1.42
CA LYS A 93 -1.96 -10.27 0.68
C LYS A 93 -2.30 -11.50 1.51
N ASP A 94 -3.55 -11.93 1.47
CA ASP A 94 -3.98 -13.17 2.13
C ASP A 94 -3.14 -14.37 1.69
N GLY A 95 -2.66 -15.15 2.66
CA GLY A 95 -1.79 -16.30 2.42
C GLY A 95 -0.31 -15.96 2.23
N TYR A 96 0.07 -14.68 2.33
CA TYR A 96 1.45 -14.22 2.25
C TYR A 96 1.85 -13.40 3.49
N GLU A 97 3.14 -13.43 3.82
CA GLU A 97 3.72 -12.57 4.84
C GLU A 97 3.79 -11.12 4.34
N THR A 98 3.45 -10.18 5.21
CA THR A 98 3.58 -8.74 4.93
C THR A 98 5.06 -8.38 4.81
N ILE A 99 5.41 -7.64 3.75
CA ILE A 99 6.79 -7.21 3.49
C ILE A 99 6.87 -5.68 3.36
N SER A 100 7.92 -5.09 3.93
CA SER A 100 8.28 -3.69 3.72
C SER A 100 9.48 -3.58 2.78
N THR A 101 9.43 -2.62 1.86
CA THR A 101 10.52 -2.36 0.92
C THR A 101 10.70 -0.85 0.75
N GLU A 102 11.95 -0.41 0.64
CA GLU A 102 12.30 0.97 0.35
C GLU A 102 12.59 1.10 -1.15
N VAL A 103 11.95 2.08 -1.78
CA VAL A 103 12.10 2.34 -3.21
C VAL A 103 12.48 3.79 -3.44
N GLU A 104 13.56 4.01 -4.19
CA GLU A 104 13.97 5.34 -4.60
C GLU A 104 13.50 5.65 -6.02
N PHE A 105 12.56 6.57 -6.14
CA PHE A 105 11.96 7.01 -7.39
C PHE A 105 12.71 8.24 -7.93
N ARG A 106 13.66 8.03 -8.85
CA ARG A 106 14.53 9.11 -9.39
C ARG A 106 14.06 9.69 -10.73
N ASN A 107 13.67 8.85 -11.70
CA ASN A 107 13.29 9.27 -13.06
C ASN A 107 12.52 8.15 -13.80
N ARG A 108 11.51 8.52 -14.58
CA ARG A 108 10.71 7.67 -15.48
C ARG A 108 11.51 6.66 -16.34
N ILE A 109 12.76 6.96 -16.71
CA ILE A 109 13.60 6.13 -17.61
C ILE A 109 14.49 5.12 -16.86
N MET A 110 14.81 5.39 -15.59
CA MET A 110 15.84 4.66 -14.83
C MET A 110 15.26 3.84 -13.67
N ASN A 111 13.93 3.71 -13.63
CA ASN A 111 13.26 2.90 -12.63
C ASN A 111 13.50 1.43 -12.95
N SER A 112 14.59 0.88 -12.42
CA SER A 112 14.68 -0.54 -12.16
C SER A 112 13.52 -0.88 -11.24
N SER A 113 12.41 -1.38 -11.79
CA SER A 113 11.30 -1.91 -10.99
C SER A 113 11.88 -2.92 -10.02
N PRO A 114 12.00 -2.61 -8.71
CA PRO A 114 12.53 -3.58 -7.78
C PRO A 114 11.58 -4.77 -7.78
N ASP A 115 12.15 -5.97 -7.84
CA ASP A 115 11.37 -7.19 -7.68
C ASP A 115 11.17 -7.40 -6.18
N VAL A 116 9.91 -7.40 -5.75
CA VAL A 116 9.48 -7.67 -4.38
C VAL A 116 9.02 -9.11 -4.32
N VAL A 117 9.66 -9.91 -3.47
CA VAL A 117 9.31 -11.31 -3.26
C VAL A 117 8.58 -11.45 -1.94
N MET A 118 7.31 -11.87 -1.97
CA MET A 118 6.54 -12.18 -0.77
C MET A 118 6.59 -13.67 -0.48
N LYS A 119 6.73 -14.02 0.80
CA LYS A 119 6.75 -15.41 1.25
C LYS A 119 5.34 -15.89 1.55
N ARG A 120 5.04 -17.17 1.30
CA ARG A 120 3.76 -17.73 1.75
C ARG A 120 3.76 -17.88 3.27
N ASP A 121 2.69 -17.43 3.90
CA ASP A 121 2.48 -17.67 5.33
C ASP A 121 1.90 -19.06 5.55
N LEU A 122 2.75 -20.00 6.00
CA LEU A 122 2.34 -21.37 6.34
C LEU A 122 1.38 -21.43 7.54
N ASN A 123 1.34 -20.41 8.40
CA ASN A 123 0.48 -20.43 9.59
C ASN A 123 -0.98 -20.13 9.24
N THR A 124 -1.21 -19.29 8.21
CA THR A 124 -2.55 -19.03 7.67
C THR A 124 -3.15 -20.28 7.00
N ALA A 125 -2.33 -21.25 6.57
CA ALA A 125 -2.79 -22.51 5.97
C ALA A 125 -3.53 -23.43 6.96
N LEU A 126 -3.29 -23.29 8.27
CA LEU A 126 -4.07 -23.97 9.31
C LEU A 126 -5.37 -23.20 9.57
N SER A 127 -6.29 -23.32 8.61
CA SER A 127 -7.63 -22.73 8.68
C SER A 127 -8.26 -22.97 10.06
N PRO A 128 -8.96 -21.98 10.64
CA PRO A 128 -9.75 -22.14 11.88
C PRO A 128 -10.69 -23.36 11.83
N ARG A 129 -11.09 -23.78 10.63
CA ARG A 129 -11.91 -24.98 10.39
C ARG A 129 -11.18 -26.27 10.75
N VAL A 130 -9.87 -26.37 10.51
CA VAL A 130 -9.06 -27.56 10.86
C VAL A 130 -9.01 -27.74 12.36
N TRP A 131 -8.84 -26.64 13.11
CA TRP A 131 -8.91 -26.66 14.58
C TRP A 131 -10.27 -27.13 15.10
N TRP A 132 -11.36 -26.74 14.43
CA TRP A 132 -12.69 -27.23 14.79
C TRP A 132 -12.81 -28.75 14.66
N TYR A 133 -12.31 -29.33 13.57
CA TYR A 133 -12.33 -30.78 13.38
C TYR A 133 -11.45 -31.54 14.40
N VAL A 134 -10.29 -30.98 14.75
CA VAL A 134 -9.42 -31.55 15.79
C VAL A 134 -10.10 -31.52 17.16
N CYS A 135 -10.72 -30.40 17.54
CA CYS A 135 -11.46 -30.27 18.79
C CYS A 135 -12.65 -31.23 18.87
N VAL A 136 -13.44 -31.33 17.80
CA VAL A 136 -14.58 -32.27 17.72
C VAL A 136 -14.10 -33.72 17.81
N GLY A 137 -13.02 -34.07 17.11
CA GLY A 137 -12.41 -35.40 17.17
C GLY A 137 -11.97 -35.78 18.59
N ILE A 138 -11.31 -34.87 19.30
CA ILE A 138 -10.90 -35.08 20.70
C ILE A 138 -12.12 -35.27 21.62
N LEU A 139 -13.17 -34.47 21.47
CA LEU A 139 -14.40 -34.60 22.27
C LEU A 139 -15.09 -35.95 22.06
N VAL A 140 -15.17 -36.44 20.83
CA VAL A 140 -15.75 -37.76 20.51
C VAL A 140 -14.93 -38.88 21.16
N LEU A 141 -13.60 -38.82 21.09
CA LEU A 141 -12.71 -39.81 21.69
C LEU A 141 -12.83 -39.82 23.22
N LEU A 142 -12.85 -38.64 23.86
CA LEU A 142 -13.02 -38.52 25.31
C LEU A 142 -14.40 -39.00 25.77
N GLY A 143 -15.46 -38.66 25.04
CA GLY A 143 -16.83 -39.13 25.30
C GLY A 143 -16.95 -40.66 25.17
N GLY A 144 -16.35 -41.23 24.14
CA GLY A 144 -16.29 -42.68 23.94
C GLY A 144 -15.53 -43.40 25.06
N ALA A 145 -14.37 -42.86 25.46
CA ALA A 145 -13.58 -43.41 26.56
C ALA A 145 -14.33 -43.37 27.90
N TRP A 146 -15.06 -42.27 28.17
CA TRP A 146 -15.87 -42.13 29.38
C TRP A 146 -17.02 -43.14 29.44
N LEU A 147 -17.72 -43.37 28.32
CA LEU A 147 -18.80 -44.36 28.25
C LEU A 147 -18.30 -45.80 28.48
N ILE A 148 -17.14 -46.16 27.92
CA ILE A 148 -16.52 -47.47 28.13
C ILE A 148 -16.12 -47.63 29.61
N ARG A 149 -15.55 -46.59 30.21
CA ARG A 149 -15.14 -46.61 31.62
C ARG A 149 -16.34 -46.74 32.57
N LYS A 150 -17.45 -46.04 32.27
CA LYS A 150 -18.71 -46.15 33.01
C LYS A 150 -19.33 -47.54 32.90
N LYS A 151 -19.20 -48.21 31.75
CA LYS A 151 -19.72 -49.58 31.55
C LYS A 151 -18.89 -50.66 32.25
N ARG A 152 -17.58 -50.45 32.47
CA ARG A 152 -16.73 -51.36 33.26
C ARG A 152 -16.79 -51.15 34.78
N SER A 153 -17.42 -50.07 35.24
CA SER A 153 -17.56 -49.72 36.66
C SER A 153 -18.88 -50.21 37.28
N LYS A 154 -19.75 -50.85 36.50
CA LYS A 154 -20.89 -51.65 36.94
C LYS A 154 -20.54 -53.12 36.76
#